data_AF-X1G219-F1
#
_entry.id   AF-X1G219-F1
#
_cell.length_a   1.000
_cell.length_b   1.000
_cell.length_c   1.000
_cell.angle_alpha   90.00
_cell.angle_beta   90.00
_cell.angle_gamma   90.00
#
_symmetry.space_group_name_H-M   'P 1'
#
loop_
_entity.id
_entity.type
_entity.pdbx_description
1 polymer ?
#
loop_
_entity_poly.entity_id
_entity_poly.type
_entity_poly.pdbx_seq_one_letter_code
_entity_poly.pdbx_strand_id
1 'polypeptide(L)'
;AERKPFDEIKEMIKDKKNIMVIGCGTCVTINQTGGEKEVAILASELRIAKKLDGDSVNVKQLTIQRQCEREFVEEISQKIEQADVVLSMACGVGVQTMAEI
;
A
#
# COMPACT_ATOMS: atom_id res chain seq x y z
N ALA A 1 -5.67 13.17 -5.77
CA ALA A 1 -4.41 12.69 -5.18
C ALA A 1 -3.56 12.18 -6.34
N GLU A 2 -2.26 12.42 -6.33
CA GLU A 2 -1.35 11.92 -7.37
C GLU A 2 -0.30 11.04 -6.70
N ARG A 3 -0.01 9.88 -7.31
CA ARG A 3 0.97 8.93 -6.78
C ARG A 3 2.37 9.48 -7.03
N LYS A 4 3.27 9.33 -6.06
CA LYS A 4 4.71 9.57 -6.26
C LYS A 4 5.22 8.80 -7.50
N PRO A 5 6.24 9.31 -8.20
CA PRO A 5 6.91 8.55 -9.25
C PRO A 5 7.34 7.18 -8.76
N PHE A 6 7.24 6.16 -9.63
CA PHE A 6 7.52 4.78 -9.25
C PHE A 6 8.94 4.59 -8.70
N ASP A 7 9.93 5.23 -9.33
CA ASP A 7 11.33 5.14 -8.90
C ASP A 7 11.56 5.69 -7.49
N GLU A 8 10.81 6.74 -7.11
CA GLU A 8 10.87 7.28 -5.75
C GLU A 8 10.29 6.26 -4.75
N ILE A 9 9.16 5.62 -5.07
CA ILE A 9 8.57 4.57 -4.23
C ILE A 9 9.53 3.39 -4.10
N LYS A 10 10.15 2.97 -5.21
CA LYS A 10 11.13 1.87 -5.26
C LYS A 10 12.32 2.16 -4.34
N GLU A 11 12.86 3.37 -4.39
CA GLU A 11 13.98 3.79 -3.53
C GLU A 11 13.59 3.82 -2.05
N MET A 12 12.39 4.31 -1.72
CA MET A 12 11.88 4.34 -0.34
C MET A 12 11.76 2.96 0.32
N ILE A 13 11.57 1.91 -0.47
CA ILE A 13 11.35 0.54 0.01
C ILE A 13 12.51 -0.42 -0.33
N LYS A 14 13.65 0.10 -0.80
CA LYS A 14 14.75 -0.73 -1.32
C LYS A 14 15.25 -1.79 -0.34
N ASP A 15 15.26 -1.52 0.96
CA ASP A 15 15.78 -2.45 1.97
C ASP A 15 14.67 -3.29 2.65
N LYS A 16 13.43 -3.25 2.12
CA LYS A 16 12.26 -3.92 2.70
C LYS A 16 11.93 -5.21 1.96
N LYS A 17 11.61 -6.29 2.71
CA LYS A 17 11.36 -7.64 2.17
C LYS A 17 9.89 -8.02 2.22
N ASN A 18 9.17 -7.65 3.27
CA ASN A 18 7.73 -7.85 3.40
C ASN A 18 7.03 -6.52 3.21
N ILE A 19 6.40 -6.33 2.05
CA ILE A 19 5.77 -5.08 1.66
C ILE A 19 4.26 -5.31 1.58
N MET A 20 3.48 -4.47 2.25
CA MET A 20 2.02 -4.48 2.16
C MET A 20 1.51 -3.24 1.45
N VAL A 21 0.83 -3.40 0.32
CA VAL A 21 0.16 -2.29 -0.38
C VAL A 21 -1.31 -2.27 0.04
N ILE A 22 -1.80 -1.16 0.61
CA ILE A 22 -3.16 -1.05 1.13
C ILE A 22 -3.93 0.05 0.42
N GLY A 23 -5.02 -0.32 -0.26
CA GLY A 23 -5.96 0.60 -0.90
C GLY A 23 -7.12 1.02 -0.01
N CYS A 24 -7.83 2.05 -0.46
CA CYS A 24 -9.04 2.56 0.17
C CYS A 24 -10.19 2.55 -0.85
N GLY A 25 -11.15 1.66 -0.65
CA GLY A 25 -12.18 1.29 -1.63
C GLY A 25 -13.25 2.36 -1.92
N THR A 26 -13.23 3.52 -1.25
CA THR A 26 -14.28 4.54 -1.35
C THR A 26 -13.88 5.76 -2.17
N CYS A 27 -13.30 6.80 -1.56
CA CYS A 27 -13.14 8.12 -2.20
C CYS A 27 -12.00 8.19 -3.24
N VAL A 28 -10.93 7.43 -3.04
CA VAL A 28 -9.78 7.39 -3.96
C VAL A 28 -10.00 6.45 -5.15
N THR A 29 -10.91 5.48 -5.01
CA THR A 29 -11.38 4.62 -6.12
C THR A 29 -12.05 5.45 -7.21
N ILE A 30 -12.88 6.43 -6.83
CA ILE A 30 -13.56 7.34 -7.78
C ILE A 30 -12.53 8.08 -8.66
N ASN A 31 -11.41 8.47 -8.04
CA ASN A 31 -10.31 9.16 -8.70
C ASN A 31 -9.28 8.20 -9.33
N GLN A 32 -9.51 6.88 -9.29
CA GLN A 32 -8.58 5.86 -9.82
C GLN A 32 -7.15 6.04 -9.29
N THR A 33 -7.02 6.26 -7.98
CA THR A 33 -5.72 6.58 -7.35
C THR A 33 -5.37 5.68 -6.16
N GLY A 34 -6.27 4.78 -5.77
CA GLY A 34 -6.09 3.93 -4.59
C GLY A 34 -7.13 2.85 -4.40
N GLY A 35 -7.93 2.57 -5.43
CA GLY A 35 -8.84 1.43 -5.44
C GLY A 35 -8.07 0.13 -5.72
N GLU A 36 -8.81 -0.97 -5.73
CA GLU A 36 -8.24 -2.32 -5.87
C GLU A 36 -7.39 -2.49 -7.14
N LYS A 37 -7.81 -1.88 -8.25
CA LYS A 37 -7.08 -1.92 -9.51
C LYS A 37 -5.73 -1.22 -9.41
N GLU A 38 -5.69 -0.01 -8.86
CA GLU A 38 -4.44 0.76 -8.73
C GLU A 38 -3.47 0.11 -7.76
N VAL A 39 -3.99 -0.46 -6.68
CA VAL A 39 -3.22 -1.26 -5.71
C VAL A 39 -2.61 -2.48 -6.38
N ALA A 40 -3.39 -3.21 -7.19
CA ALA A 40 -2.91 -4.39 -7.91
C ALA A 40 -1.81 -4.04 -8.93
N ILE A 41 -1.95 -2.91 -9.61
CA ILE A 41 -0.93 -2.38 -10.52
C ILE A 41 0.35 -2.09 -9.74
N LEU A 42 0.29 -1.27 -8.70
CA LEU A 42 1.49 -0.91 -7.92
C LEU A 42 2.16 -2.14 -7.31
N ALA A 43 1.39 -3.05 -6.71
CA ALA A 43 1.93 -4.27 -6.13
C ALA A 43 2.63 -5.15 -7.19
N SER A 44 2.09 -5.22 -8.41
CA SER A 44 2.70 -5.97 -9.51
C SER A 44 3.97 -5.29 -10.03
N GLU A 45 3.97 -3.97 -10.19
CA GLU A 45 5.16 -3.18 -10.55
C GLU A 45 6.29 -3.42 -9.54
N LEU A 46 5.98 -3.39 -8.24
CA LEU A 46 6.95 -3.65 -7.17
C LEU A 46 7.50 -5.09 -7.19
N ARG A 47 6.63 -6.10 -7.39
CA ARG A 47 7.08 -7.50 -7.53
C ARG A 47 8.04 -7.68 -8.70
N ILE A 48 7.73 -7.08 -9.85
CA ILE A 48 8.57 -7.16 -11.05
C ILE A 48 9.90 -6.46 -10.80
N ALA A 49 9.88 -5.22 -10.28
CA ALA A 49 11.09 -4.46 -10.02
C ALA A 49 12.03 -5.19 -9.05
N LYS A 50 11.49 -5.71 -7.94
CA LYS A 50 12.29 -6.46 -6.97
C LYS A 50 12.85 -7.77 -7.49
N LYS A 51 12.07 -8.49 -8.32
CA LYS A 51 12.56 -9.68 -9.00
C LYS A 51 13.72 -9.37 -9.97
N LEU A 52 13.65 -8.23 -10.66
CA LEU A 52 14.74 -7.78 -11.56
C LEU A 52 16.00 -7.40 -10.78
N ASP A 53 15.85 -6.87 -9.58
CA ASP A 53 16.98 -6.55 -8.69
C ASP A 53 17.61 -7.79 -8.02
N GLY A 54 17.05 -8.99 -8.25
CA GLY A 54 17.52 -10.25 -7.66
C GLY A 54 17.05 -10.49 -6.22
N ASP A 55 16.16 -9.65 -5.70
CA ASP A 55 15.64 -9.76 -4.34
C ASP A 55 14.42 -10.68 -4.27
N SER A 56 14.41 -11.60 -3.30
CA SER A 56 13.19 -12.33 -2.92
C SER A 56 12.33 -11.44 -2.00
N VAL A 57 11.33 -10.75 -2.56
CA VAL A 57 10.42 -9.87 -1.81
C VAL A 57 9.00 -10.44 -1.80
N ASN A 58 8.37 -10.40 -0.63
CA ASN A 58 6.98 -10.75 -0.42
C ASN A 58 6.13 -9.48 -0.48
N VAL A 59 5.55 -9.20 -1.65
CA VAL A 59 4.60 -8.10 -1.82
C VAL A 59 3.19 -8.64 -1.69
N LYS A 60 2.50 -8.29 -0.60
CA LYS A 60 1.08 -8.53 -0.39
C LYS A 60 0.29 -7.26 -0.68
N GLN A 61 -0.99 -7.42 -0.95
CA GLN A 61 -1.88 -6.31 -1.22
C GLN A 61 -3.26 -6.56 -0.60
N LEU A 62 -3.93 -5.48 -0.21
CA LEU A 62 -5.29 -5.49 0.31
C LEU A 62 -5.97 -4.17 -0.02
N THR A 63 -7.29 -4.17 -0.14
CA THR A 63 -8.09 -2.93 -0.18
C THR A 63 -9.16 -3.06 0.88
N ILE A 64 -9.23 -2.09 1.79
CA ILE A 64 -10.29 -1.99 2.79
C ILE A 64 -11.29 -0.92 2.39
N GLN A 65 -12.48 -0.91 2.97
CA GLN A 65 -13.53 0.02 2.60
C GLN A 65 -13.10 1.47 2.82
N ARG A 66 -12.61 1.81 4.02
CA ARG A 66 -12.13 3.14 4.38
C ARG A 66 -10.91 3.06 5.30
N GLN A 67 -9.82 3.73 4.93
CA GLN A 67 -8.64 3.85 5.81
C GLN A 67 -8.76 5.02 6.80
N CYS A 68 -9.67 5.96 6.58
CA CYS A 68 -9.92 7.08 7.49
C CYS A 68 -10.89 6.74 8.63
N GLU A 69 -11.34 5.50 8.69
CA GLU A 69 -12.17 4.96 9.78
C GLU A 69 -11.35 3.87 10.45
N ARG A 70 -11.16 4.03 11.76
CA ARG A 70 -10.19 3.24 12.54
C ARG A 70 -10.58 1.78 12.61
N GLU A 71 -11.89 1.51 12.72
CA GLU A 71 -12.48 0.20 12.81
C GLU A 71 -12.05 -0.71 11.64
N PHE A 72 -12.05 -0.18 10.41
CA PHE A 72 -11.62 -0.93 9.22
C PHE A 72 -10.11 -1.20 9.18
N VAL A 73 -9.29 -0.32 9.79
CA VAL A 73 -7.85 -0.54 9.87
C VAL A 73 -7.52 -1.56 10.96
N GLU A 74 -8.25 -1.54 12.08
CA GLU A 74 -8.08 -2.51 13.17
C GLU A 74 -8.39 -3.95 12.72
N GLU A 75 -9.35 -4.15 11.83
CA GLU A 75 -9.65 -5.46 11.21
C GLU A 75 -8.44 -6.09 10.48
N ILE A 76 -7.48 -5.27 10.05
CA ILE A 76 -6.32 -5.70 9.28
C ILE A 76 -4.99 -5.49 10.01
N SER A 77 -5.03 -5.04 11.27
CA SER A 77 -3.86 -4.78 12.13
C SER A 77 -2.85 -5.93 12.13
N GLN A 78 -3.31 -7.16 12.35
CA GLN A 78 -2.44 -8.34 12.33
C GLN A 78 -1.73 -8.57 10.99
N LYS A 79 -2.32 -8.14 9.86
CA LYS A 79 -1.70 -8.23 8.53
C LYS A 79 -0.68 -7.12 8.32
N ILE A 80 -0.92 -5.95 8.91
CA ILE A 80 0.00 -4.80 8.90
C ILE A 80 1.25 -5.14 9.71
N GLU A 81 1.10 -5.69 10.91
CA GLU A 81 2.21 -6.08 11.80
C GLU A 81 3.19 -7.10 11.19
N GLN A 82 2.72 -7.89 10.22
CA GLN A 82 3.56 -8.88 9.51
C GLN A 82 4.42 -8.25 8.39
N ALA A 83 4.22 -6.98 8.07
CA ALA A 83 4.94 -6.30 7.00
C ALA A 83 6.08 -5.43 7.57
N ASP A 84 7.20 -5.36 6.85
CA ASP A 84 8.31 -4.46 7.19
C ASP A 84 7.98 -3.01 6.83
N VAL A 85 7.02 -2.82 5.90
CA VAL A 85 6.53 -1.52 5.44
C VAL A 85 5.11 -1.65 4.88
N VAL A 86 4.31 -0.63 5.12
CA VAL A 86 2.98 -0.45 4.54
C VAL A 86 2.99 0.74 3.57
N LEU A 87 2.54 0.51 2.35
CA LEU A 87 2.28 1.53 1.34
C LEU A 87 0.77 1.80 1.29
N SER A 88 0.33 2.85 1.98
CA SER A 88 -1.06 3.30 1.94
C SER A 88 -1.34 4.11 0.66
N MET A 89 -2.36 3.70 -0.08
CA MET A 89 -2.92 4.42 -1.22
C MET A 89 -4.27 5.04 -0.84
N ALA A 90 -4.29 5.87 0.21
CA ALA A 90 -5.49 6.56 0.69
C ALA A 90 -5.37 8.09 0.63
N CYS A 91 -6.41 8.78 1.09
CA CYS A 91 -6.38 10.23 1.29
C CYS A 91 -5.53 10.63 2.51
N GLY A 92 -5.31 11.93 2.71
CA GLY A 92 -4.54 12.48 3.84
C GLY A 92 -5.01 12.00 5.23
N VAL A 93 -6.32 11.89 5.44
CA VAL A 93 -6.86 11.37 6.71
C VAL A 93 -6.57 9.87 6.85
N GLY A 94 -6.76 9.10 5.77
CA GLY A 94 -6.52 7.66 5.81
C GLY A 94 -5.06 7.32 6.07
N VAL A 95 -4.11 8.00 5.42
CA VAL A 95 -2.68 7.77 5.68
C VAL A 95 -2.29 8.14 7.12
N GLN A 96 -2.92 9.17 7.71
CA GLN A 96 -2.68 9.55 9.09
C GLN A 96 -3.21 8.48 10.05
N THR A 97 -4.44 8.01 9.86
CA THR A 97 -5.02 6.93 10.67
C THR A 97 -4.19 5.65 10.59
N MET A 98 -3.69 5.30 9.41
CA MET A 98 -2.79 4.15 9.21
C MET A 98 -1.45 4.31 9.94
N ALA A 99 -0.98 5.54 10.18
CA ALA A 99 0.29 5.81 10.86
C ALA A 99 0.14 5.85 12.40
N GLU A 100 -1.08 5.97 12.91
CA GLU A 100 -1.39 6.01 14.35
C GLU A 100 -1.76 4.64 14.94
N ILE A 101 -1.79 3.60 14.11
CA ILE A 101 -2.00 2.20 14.48
C ILE A 101 -0.66 1.47 14.49
#